data_AF-F0ZIR0-F1
#
_entry.id   AF-F0ZIR0-F1
#
_cell.length_a   1.000
_cell.length_b   1.000
_cell.length_c   1.000
_cell.angle_alpha   90.00
_cell.angle_beta   90.00
_cell.angle_gamma   90.00
#
_symmetry.space_group_name_H-M   'P 1'
#
loop_
_entity.id
_entity.type
_entity.pdbx_description
1 polymer ?
#
loop_
_entity_poly.entity_id
_entity_poly.type
_entity_poly.pdbx_seq_one_letter_code
_entity_poly.pdbx_strand_id
1 'polypeptide(L)' 'SKFSKHFRLYIDASDVGMGWMIAQDDDEGNGKPILYDSKKFDKFQKNYSTADREF' A
#
# COMPACT_ATOMS: atom_id res chain seq x y z
N SER A 1 3.43 23.38 -5.82
CA SER A 1 2.01 22.97 -5.85
C SER A 1 1.82 21.87 -4.81
N LYS A 2 0.60 21.59 -4.33
CA LYS A 2 0.37 20.61 -3.25
C LYS A 2 0.86 19.18 -3.58
N PHE A 3 1.09 18.90 -4.87
CA PHE A 3 1.50 17.59 -5.40
C PHE A 3 2.79 17.63 -6.24
N SER A 4 3.66 18.64 -6.06
CA SER A 4 4.95 18.69 -6.77
C SER A 4 6.07 17.88 -6.10
N LYS A 5 5.81 17.26 -4.94
CA LYS A 5 6.79 16.46 -4.20
C LYS A 5 6.50 14.99 -4.40
N HIS A 6 7.53 14.16 -4.20
CA HIS A 6 7.39 12.71 -4.32
C HIS A 6 6.43 12.13 -3.30
N PHE A 7 5.59 11.21 -3.77
CA PHE A 7 4.76 10.37 -2.91
C PHE A 7 5.56 9.15 -2.47
N ARG A 8 5.37 8.77 -1.21
CA ARG A 8 5.85 7.52 -0.63
C ARG A 8 4.66 6.59 -0.46
N LEU A 9 4.76 5.39 -1.01
CA LEU A 9 3.76 4.34 -0.87
C LEU A 9 4.27 3.30 0.12
N TYR A 10 3.51 3.07 1.18
CA TYR A 10 3.73 2.03 2.17
C TYR A 10 2.68 0.96 1.99
N ILE A 11 3.08 -0.30 1.88
CA ILE A 11 2.19 -1.44 1.71
C ILE A 11 2.55 -2.45 2.79
N ASP A 12 1.54 -2.96 3.48
CA ASP A 12 1.66 -4.09 4.39
C ASP A 12 0.61 -5.14 4.03
N ALA A 13 0.97 -6.41 4.08
CA ALA A 13 0.09 -7.50 3.68
C ALA A 13 0.18 -8.67 4.65
N SER A 14 -0.97 -9.31 4.86
CA SER A 14 -1.15 -10.53 5.64
C SER A 14 -1.92 -11.55 4.82
N ASP A 15 -2.02 -12.79 5.30
CA ASP A 15 -2.80 -13.85 4.67
C ASP A 15 -4.31 -13.53 4.55
N VAL A 16 -4.79 -12.50 5.26
CA VAL A 16 -6.21 -12.11 5.29
C VAL A 16 -6.51 -10.92 4.39
N GLY A 17 -5.50 -10.11 4.06
CA GLY A 17 -5.68 -8.89 3.28
C GLY A 17 -4.43 -8.02 3.27
N MET A 18 -4.51 -6.91 2.53
CA MET A 18 -3.45 -5.93 2.41
C MET A 18 -3.95 -4.52 2.74
N GLY A 19 -3.08 -3.70 3.30
CA GLY A 19 -3.29 -2.28 3.53
C GLY A 19 -2.21 -1.46 2.85
N TRP A 20 -2.52 -0.22 2.51
CA TRP A 20 -1.52 0.73 2.05
C TRP A 20 -1.80 2.15 2.55
N MET A 21 -0.73 2.93 2.62
CA MET A 21 -0.75 4.34 2.96
C MET A 21 0.09 5.12 1.95
N ILE A 22 -0.45 6.22 1.44
CA ILE A 22 0.29 7.20 0.65
C ILE A 22 0.65 8.36 1.57
N ALA A 23 1.91 8.77 1.57
CA ALA A 23 2.40 9.93 2.30
C ALA A 23 3.23 10.84 1.38
N GLN A 24 3.40 12.09 1.77
CA GLN A 24 4.28 13.05 1.12
C GLN A 24 4.99 13.87 2.20
N ASP A 25 6.24 14.21 1.98
CA ASP A 25 7.00 15.01 2.96
C ASP A 25 6.50 16.46 2.97
N ASP A 26 6.39 17.05 4.16
CA ASP A 26 6.19 18.49 4.33
C ASP A 26 7.46 19.28 4.00
N ASP A 27 7.47 20.59 4.22
CA ASP A 27 8.63 21.44 3.90
C ASP A 27 9.80 21.20 4.88
N GLU A 28 9.55 20.54 6.01
CA GLU A 28 10.54 20.17 7.03
C GLU A 28 11.07 18.74 6.83
N GLY A 29 10.61 18.04 5.79
CA GLY A 29 11.00 16.66 5.50
C GLY A 29 10.26 15.60 6.32
N ASN A 30 9.22 15.99 7.07
CA ASN A 30 8.42 15.05 7.84
C ASN A 30 7.33 14.43 6.94
N GLY A 31 7.25 13.10 6.90
CA GLY A 31 6.23 12.38 6.15
C GLY A 31 4.82 12.67 6.69
N LYS A 32 3.95 13.24 5.87
CA LYS A 32 2.53 13.45 6.18
C LYS A 32 1.66 12.43 5.43
N PRO A 33 0.80 11.67 6.12
CA PRO A 33 -0.12 10.77 5.44
C PRO A 33 -1.16 11.57 4.65
N ILE A 34 -1.49 11.06 3.47
CA ILE A 34 -2.48 11.63 2.55
C ILE A 34 -3.69 10.72 2.43
N LEU A 35 -3.46 9.41 2.34
CA LEU A 35 -4.51 8.42 2.12
C LEU A 35 -4.15 7.12 2.84
N TYR A 36 -5.16 6.50 3.43
CA TYR A 36 -5.13 5.11 3.90
C TYR A 36 -6.21 4.33 3.15
N ASP A 37 -5.87 3.14 2.68
CA ASP A 37 -6.84 2.23 2.11
C ASP A 37 -6.43 0.78 2.40
N SER A 38 -7.39 -0.13 2.33
CA SER A 38 -7.16 -1.55 2.60
C SER A 38 -8.14 -2.44 1.85
N LYS A 39 -7.68 -3.64 1.52
CA LYS A 39 -8.47 -4.65 0.86
C LYS A 39 -8.32 -5.98 1.58
N LYS A 40 -9.45 -6.53 2.04
CA LYS A 40 -9.53 -7.91 2.48
C LYS A 40 -9.47 -8.83 1.25
N PHE A 41 -8.69 -9.89 1.35
CA PHE A 41 -8.65 -10.92 0.31
C PHE A 41 -9.93 -11.74 0.37
N ASP A 42 -10.65 -11.80 -0.75
CA ASP A 42 -11.76 -12.75 -0.89
C ASP A 42 -11.22 -14.19 -0.84
N LYS A 43 -12.07 -15.18 -0.54
CA LYS A 43 -11.70 -16.60 -0.45
C LYS A 43 -10.87 -17.07 -1.66
N PHE A 44 -11.15 -16.53 -2.84
CA PHE A 44 -10.41 -16.82 -4.07
C PHE A 44 -9.01 -16.20 -4.14
N GLN A 45 -8.78 -15.05 -3.48
CA GLN A 45 -7.47 -14.39 -3.43
C GLN A 45 -6.53 -14.99 -2.36
N LYS A 46 -7.09 -15.57 -1.28
CA LYS A 46 -6.29 -16.30 -0.28
C LYS A 46 -5.64 -17.58 -0.84
N ASN A 47 -6.26 -18.18 -1.85
CA ASN A 47 -5.74 -19.38 -2.50
C ASN A 47 -4.69 -19.09 -3.58
N TYR A 48 -4.43 -17.82 -3.92
CA TYR A 48 -3.31 -17.42 -4.79
C TYR A 48 -1.99 -17.28 -4.01
N SER A 49 -1.85 -18.00 -2.89
CA SER A 49 -0.61 -18.05 -2.13
C SER A 49 0.36 -19.04 -2.79
N THR A 50 1.30 -18.47 -3.56
CA THR A 50 2.69 -18.93 -3.75
C THR A 50 3.00 -20.06 -4.77
N ALA A 51 2.10 -20.45 -5.69
CA ALA A 51 2.45 -21.48 -6.71
C ALA A 51 2.40 -21.02 -8.19
N ASP A 52 1.53 -20.09 -8.60
CA ASP A 52 1.23 -19.88 -10.03
C ASP A 52 1.78 -18.58 -10.62
N ARG A 53 3.00 -18.15 -10.25
CA ARG A 53 3.67 -17.01 -10.92
C ARG A 53 5.14 -17.22 -11.24
N GLU A 54 5.51 -18.46 -11.53
CA GLU A 54 6.77 -18.81 -12.22
C GLU A 54 6.51 -19.74 -13.41
N PHE A 55 5.62 -19.40 -14.35
CA PHE A 55 5.68 -19.87 -15.75
C PHE A 55 5.03 -18.84 -16.68
#